data_AF-A0A833HQW8-F1
#
_entry.id   AF-A0A833HQW8-F1
#
_cell.length_a   1.000
_cell.length_b   1.000
_cell.length_c   1.000
_cell.angle_alpha   90.00
_cell.angle_beta   90.00
_cell.angle_gamma   90.00
#
_symmetry.space_group_name_H-M   'P 1'
#
loop_
_entity.id
_entity.type
_entity.pdbx_description
1 polymer ?
#
loop_
_entity_poly.entity_id
_entity_poly.type
_entity_poly.pdbx_seq_one_letter_code
_entity_poly.pdbx_strand_id
1 'polypeptide(L)'
;MNALAQPLGALLKLIYDLIGNYGLSIIVFTIVVKLLMVPLTLKQMRSMKVIQELQPKLKELQEKYKNDKEKLNIKTMELYKEHKANPLGGCLPLLIQFPIIIGLFAALRDPGAYVFGSPEAYAQIDTSFLWLSNLNQVDPWILPILAGLTTYLSSITMSANKTDQSQKMMTYFFPVMIFAMSKGVFFPGGGFPAGVVIYWVVSSLFQAVQQILITKPYAKLKEGSN
;
A
#
# COMPACT_ATOMS: atom_id res chain seq x y z
N MET A 1 -9.02 13.91 12.83
CA MET A 1 -9.52 13.40 11.54
C MET A 1 -9.67 14.50 10.50
N ASN A 2 -10.34 15.63 10.82
CA ASN A 2 -10.62 16.70 9.85
C ASN A 2 -9.38 17.26 9.14
N ALA A 3 -8.25 17.45 9.85
CA ALA A 3 -7.02 18.00 9.25
C ALA A 3 -6.41 17.14 8.13
N LEU A 4 -6.72 15.84 8.06
CA LEU A 4 -6.27 14.94 6.99
C LEU A 4 -7.38 14.68 5.98
N ALA A 5 -8.62 14.50 6.45
CA ALA A 5 -9.75 14.17 5.59
C ALA A 5 -10.19 15.34 4.70
N GLN A 6 -10.18 16.58 5.21
CA GLN A 6 -10.61 17.75 4.44
C GLN A 6 -9.72 18.07 3.23
N PRO A 7 -8.39 18.14 3.31
CA PRO A 7 -7.58 18.42 2.12
C PRO A 7 -7.65 17.28 1.09
N LEU A 8 -7.71 16.03 1.55
CA LEU A 8 -7.87 14.88 0.65
C LEU A 8 -9.25 14.86 -0.01
N GLY A 9 -10.30 15.18 0.74
CA GLY A 9 -11.66 15.27 0.23
C GLY A 9 -11.85 16.46 -0.73
N ALA A 10 -11.24 17.61 -0.45
CA ALA A 10 -11.21 18.75 -1.36
C ALA A 10 -10.49 18.42 -2.68
N LEU A 11 -9.36 17.71 -2.61
CA LEU A 11 -8.68 17.22 -3.81
C LEU A 11 -9.55 16.25 -4.61
N LEU A 12 -10.21 15.30 -3.93
CA LEU A 12 -11.13 14.36 -4.57
C LEU A 12 -12.32 15.09 -5.21
N LYS A 13 -12.87 16.11 -4.54
CA LYS A 13 -13.93 16.96 -5.09
C LYS A 13 -13.46 17.70 -6.34
N LEU A 14 -12.29 18.32 -6.32
CA LEU A 14 -11.74 19.03 -7.47
C LEU A 14 -11.60 18.09 -8.68
N ILE A 15 -11.11 16.88 -8.44
CA ILE A 15 -11.00 15.86 -9.49
C ILE A 15 -12.38 15.44 -10.00
N TYR A 16 -13.35 15.29 -9.09
CA TYR A 16 -14.73 14.98 -9.46
C TYR A 16 -15.39 16.08 -10.29
N ASP A 17 -15.24 17.34 -9.90
CA ASP A 17 -15.82 18.47 -10.63
C ASP A 17 -15.25 18.59 -12.06
N LEU A 18 -14.06 18.04 -12.32
CA LEU A 18 -13.45 17.98 -13.66
C LEU A 18 -13.88 16.74 -14.48
N ILE A 19 -14.12 15.60 -13.84
CA ILE A 19 -14.37 14.31 -14.51
C ILE A 19 -15.87 13.99 -14.60
N GLY A 20 -16.65 14.37 -13.59
CA GLY A 20 -18.08 14.09 -13.45
C GLY A 20 -18.42 12.66 -13.01
N ASN A 21 -17.45 11.74 -12.95
CA ASN A 21 -17.65 10.34 -12.54
C ASN A 21 -16.90 10.02 -11.24
N TYR A 22 -17.62 9.55 -10.22
CA TYR A 22 -17.05 9.39 -8.89
C TYR A 22 -16.00 8.27 -8.80
N GLY A 23 -16.27 7.11 -9.41
CA GLY A 23 -15.31 6.00 -9.44
C GLY A 23 -14.02 6.35 -10.18
N LEU A 24 -14.11 6.98 -11.37
CA LEU A 24 -12.93 7.48 -12.08
C LEU A 24 -12.17 8.53 -11.27
N SER A 25 -12.87 9.37 -10.52
CA SER A 25 -12.25 10.37 -9.66
C SER A 25 -11.40 9.76 -8.57
N ILE A 26 -11.83 8.65 -7.96
CA ILE A 26 -11.02 7.89 -6.99
C ILE A 26 -9.76 7.34 -7.66
N ILE A 27 -9.86 6.80 -8.88
CA ILE A 27 -8.69 6.27 -9.62
C ILE A 27 -7.68 7.39 -9.89
N VAL A 28 -8.13 8.52 -10.45
CA VAL A 28 -7.26 9.66 -10.77
C VAL A 28 -6.65 10.26 -9.51
N PHE A 29 -7.45 10.43 -8.45
CA PHE A 29 -6.97 10.84 -7.13
C PHE A 29 -5.82 9.95 -6.64
N THR A 30 -5.99 8.63 -6.76
CA THR A 30 -4.98 7.65 -6.33
C THR A 30 -3.67 7.86 -7.09
N ILE A 31 -3.75 8.01 -8.40
CA ILE A 31 -2.57 8.22 -9.25
C ILE A 31 -1.86 9.52 -8.89
N VAL A 32 -2.61 10.62 -8.71
CA VAL A 32 -2.05 11.93 -8.31
C VAL A 32 -1.32 11.82 -6.98
N VAL A 33 -1.95 11.25 -5.95
CA VAL A 33 -1.33 11.07 -4.63
C VAL A 33 -0.07 10.21 -4.74
N LYS A 34 -0.11 9.10 -5.50
CA LYS A 34 1.05 8.23 -5.70
C LYS A 34 2.20 8.94 -6.41
N LEU A 35 1.91 9.75 -7.43
CA LEU A 35 2.90 10.55 -8.14
C LEU A 35 3.59 11.55 -7.20
N LEU A 36 2.84 12.25 -6.35
CA LEU A 36 3.40 13.14 -5.34
C LEU A 36 4.29 12.41 -4.33
N MET A 37 4.00 11.14 -4.06
CA MET A 37 4.77 10.28 -3.14
C MET A 37 5.98 9.59 -3.80
N VAL A 38 6.17 9.69 -5.12
CA VAL A 38 7.32 9.09 -5.84
C VAL A 38 8.69 9.42 -5.22
N PRO A 39 9.05 10.69 -4.92
CA PRO A 39 10.38 11.00 -4.37
C PRO A 39 10.62 10.33 -3.01
N LEU A 40 9.59 10.22 -2.19
CA LEU A 40 9.65 9.57 -0.89
C LEU A 40 9.77 8.05 -1.03
N THR A 41 8.92 7.44 -1.85
CA THR A 41 8.93 5.99 -2.10
C THR A 41 10.25 5.54 -2.73
N LEU A 42 10.87 6.35 -3.59
CA LEU A 42 12.21 6.11 -4.11
C LEU A 42 13.28 5.97 -3.01
N LYS A 43 13.25 6.85 -1.99
CA LYS A 43 14.17 6.75 -0.85
C LYS A 43 13.92 5.47 -0.05
N GLN A 44 12.66 5.10 0.16
CA GLN A 44 12.26 3.87 0.86
C GLN A 44 12.75 2.61 0.12
N MET A 45 12.54 2.54 -1.20
CA MET A 45 12.99 1.41 -2.01
C MET A 45 14.51 1.25 -2.00
N ARG A 46 15.28 2.35 -2.01
CA ARG A 46 16.75 2.29 -1.86
C ARG A 46 17.14 1.69 -0.52
N SER A 47 16.52 2.11 0.59
CA SER A 47 16.78 1.52 1.91
C SER A 47 16.46 0.03 1.95
N MET A 48 15.35 -0.38 1.34
CA MET A 48 14.95 -1.80 1.26
C MET A 48 15.93 -2.64 0.45
N LYS A 49 16.49 -2.06 -0.63
CA LYS A 49 17.50 -2.75 -1.43
C LYS A 49 18.77 -3.06 -0.63
N VAL A 50 19.24 -2.11 0.18
CA VAL A 50 20.40 -2.35 1.06
C VAL A 50 20.12 -3.51 2.01
N ILE A 51 18.93 -3.55 2.63
CA ILE A 51 18.54 -4.67 3.50
C ILE A 51 18.50 -6.00 2.75
N GLN A 52 18.04 -6.00 1.49
CA GLN A 52 18.05 -7.20 0.66
C GLN A 52 19.47 -7.70 0.37
N GLU A 53 20.42 -6.80 0.14
CA GLU A 53 21.83 -7.15 -0.06
C GLU A 53 22.48 -7.72 1.21
N LEU A 54 21.96 -7.38 2.40
CA LEU A 54 22.42 -7.93 3.69
C LEU A 54 21.82 -9.30 4.03
N GLN A 55 20.83 -9.79 3.28
CA GLN A 55 20.16 -11.07 3.56
C GLN A 55 21.11 -12.26 3.73
N PRO A 56 22.19 -12.44 2.94
CA PRO A 56 23.13 -13.53 3.14
C PRO A 56 23.81 -13.47 4.51
N LYS A 57 24.32 -12.28 4.89
CA LYS A 57 24.96 -12.05 6.19
C LYS A 57 23.98 -12.22 7.36
N LEU A 58 22.72 -11.82 7.17
CA LEU A 58 21.66 -12.05 8.16
C LEU A 58 21.40 -13.54 8.39
N LYS A 59 21.43 -14.37 7.33
CA LYS A 59 21.30 -15.82 7.46
C LYS A 59 22.48 -16.43 8.22
N GLU A 60 23.71 -16.01 7.92
CA GLU A 60 24.90 -16.45 8.66
C GLU A 60 24.81 -16.09 10.15
N LEU A 61 24.31 -14.90 10.49
CA LEU A 61 24.08 -14.52 11.90
C LEU A 61 23.01 -15.39 12.55
N GLN A 62 21.90 -15.68 11.86
CA GLN A 62 20.84 -16.55 12.34
C GLN A 62 21.34 -17.97 12.62
N GLU A 63 22.22 -18.51 11.77
CA GLU A 63 22.84 -19.81 11.97
C GLU A 63 23.83 -19.79 13.14
N LYS A 64 24.70 -18.76 13.20
CA LYS A 64 25.74 -18.63 14.24
C LYS A 64 25.16 -18.41 15.64
N TYR A 65 24.06 -17.68 15.77
CA TYR A 65 23.44 -17.31 17.05
C TYR A 65 22.07 -17.95 17.25
N LYS A 66 21.78 -19.09 16.61
CA LYS A 66 20.48 -19.78 16.65
C LYS A 66 19.94 -19.99 18.06
N ASN A 67 20.83 -20.25 19.02
CA ASN A 67 20.48 -20.54 20.42
C ASN A 67 20.54 -19.31 21.34
N ASP A 68 20.96 -18.14 20.83
CA ASP A 68 21.16 -16.92 21.60
C ASP A 68 20.45 -15.75 20.90
N LYS A 69 19.14 -15.64 21.17
CA LYS A 69 18.26 -14.62 20.55
C LYS A 69 18.69 -13.20 20.89
N GLU A 70 19.19 -12.98 22.09
CA GLU A 70 19.65 -11.65 22.52
C GLU A 70 20.85 -11.21 21.70
N LYS A 71 21.86 -12.09 21.58
CA LYS A 71 23.06 -11.82 20.78
C LYS A 71 22.77 -11.74 19.29
N LEU A 72 21.83 -12.54 18.78
CA LEU A 72 21.35 -12.44 17.41
C LEU A 72 20.76 -11.04 17.13
N ASN A 73 19.91 -10.52 18.02
CA ASN A 73 19.31 -9.20 17.87
C ASN A 73 20.36 -8.09 17.89
N ILE A 74 21.30 -8.14 18.84
CA ILE A 74 22.41 -7.17 18.94
C ILE A 74 23.24 -7.17 17.65
N LYS A 75 23.69 -8.35 17.19
CA LYS A 75 24.53 -8.49 15.99
C LYS A 75 23.79 -8.10 14.71
N THR A 76 22.50 -8.37 14.63
CA THR A 76 21.64 -7.92 13.52
C THR A 76 21.58 -6.39 13.47
N MET A 77 21.40 -5.73 14.62
CA MET A 77 21.37 -4.26 14.70
C MET A 77 22.73 -3.62 14.42
N GLU A 78 23.83 -4.24 14.88
CA GLU A 78 25.19 -3.83 14.51
C GLU A 78 25.41 -3.91 13.00
N LEU A 79 25.04 -5.03 12.37
CA LEU A 79 25.16 -5.22 10.93
C LEU A 79 24.41 -4.14 10.15
N TYR A 80 23.18 -3.79 10.58
CA TYR A 80 22.42 -2.70 9.98
C TYR A 80 23.10 -1.34 10.15
N LYS A 81 23.64 -1.03 11.34
CA LYS A 81 24.37 0.22 11.59
C LYS A 81 25.64 0.33 10.75
N GLU A 82 26.43 -0.74 10.67
CA GLU A 82 27.66 -0.79 9.86
C GLU A 82 27.40 -0.47 8.39
N HIS A 83 26.30 -0.99 7.84
CA HIS A 83 25.93 -0.79 6.43
C HIS A 83 24.97 0.41 6.23
N LYS A 84 24.76 1.23 7.27
CA LYS A 84 23.85 2.39 7.26
C LYS A 84 22.44 2.05 6.75
N ALA A 85 22.00 0.82 7.00
CA ALA A 85 20.68 0.33 6.64
C ALA A 85 19.69 0.62 7.78
N ASN A 86 18.49 1.13 7.46
CA ASN A 86 17.45 1.35 8.46
C ASN A 86 16.34 0.30 8.30
N PRO A 87 16.16 -0.65 9.24
CA PRO A 87 15.09 -1.66 9.17
C PRO A 87 13.69 -1.04 9.17
N LEU A 88 13.52 0.15 9.77
CA LEU A 88 12.26 0.89 9.76
C LEU A 88 11.98 1.55 8.40
N GLY A 89 12.98 1.68 7.54
CA GLY A 89 12.80 2.18 6.17
C GLY A 89 11.83 1.32 5.35
N GLY A 90 11.67 0.04 5.73
CA GLY A 90 10.75 -0.90 5.07
C GLY A 90 9.29 -0.81 5.49
N CYS A 91 9.01 -0.38 6.73
CA CYS A 91 7.65 -0.15 7.20
C CYS A 91 7.22 1.32 7.06
N LEU A 92 8.14 2.23 6.74
CA LEU A 92 7.84 3.64 6.47
C LEU A 92 6.77 3.85 5.37
N PRO A 93 6.69 3.06 4.28
CA PRO A 93 5.57 3.15 3.34
C PRO A 93 4.23 2.95 4.04
N LEU A 94 4.13 1.96 4.94
CA LEU A 94 2.91 1.67 5.68
C LEU A 94 2.54 2.82 6.64
N LEU A 95 3.51 3.38 7.35
CA LEU A 95 3.29 4.48 8.29
C LEU A 95 2.77 5.75 7.62
N ILE A 96 3.25 6.06 6.41
CA ILE A 96 2.79 7.24 5.66
C ILE A 96 1.50 6.93 4.91
N GLN A 97 1.30 5.69 4.49
CA GLN A 97 0.09 5.24 3.82
C GLN A 97 -1.12 5.22 4.77
N PHE A 98 -0.89 4.94 6.06
CA PHE A 98 -1.94 4.80 7.05
C PHE A 98 -2.76 6.09 7.26
N PRO A 99 -2.17 7.29 7.44
CA PRO A 99 -2.91 8.56 7.44
C PRO A 99 -3.75 8.81 6.19
N ILE A 100 -3.21 8.49 5.01
CA ILE A 100 -3.91 8.70 3.72
C ILE A 100 -5.12 7.76 3.62
N ILE A 101 -4.95 6.48 4.00
CA ILE A 101 -6.04 5.51 4.01
C ILE A 101 -7.10 5.91 5.03
N ILE A 102 -6.72 6.37 6.22
CA ILE A 102 -7.70 6.85 7.22
C ILE A 102 -8.45 8.07 6.69
N GLY A 103 -7.75 9.04 6.11
CA GLY A 103 -8.37 10.24 5.55
C GLY A 103 -9.33 9.90 4.41
N LEU A 104 -8.93 9.02 3.50
CA LEU A 104 -9.79 8.56 2.41
C LEU A 104 -10.95 7.70 2.91
N PHE A 105 -10.71 6.81 3.88
CA PHE A 105 -11.78 6.02 4.49
C PHE A 105 -12.83 6.90 5.16
N ALA A 106 -12.40 7.94 5.88
CA ALA A 106 -13.31 8.94 6.44
C ALA A 106 -14.07 9.68 5.32
N ALA A 107 -13.38 10.09 4.27
CA ALA A 107 -13.97 10.81 3.15
C ALA A 107 -14.96 9.95 2.34
N LEU A 108 -14.72 8.65 2.19
CA LEU A 108 -15.60 7.74 1.46
C LEU A 108 -16.74 7.21 2.34
N ARG A 109 -16.57 7.17 3.66
CA ARG A 109 -17.64 6.79 4.59
C ARG A 109 -18.66 7.91 4.78
N ASP A 110 -18.20 9.17 4.77
CA ASP A 110 -19.08 10.34 4.81
C ASP A 110 -18.69 11.37 3.72
N PRO A 111 -18.98 11.07 2.45
CA PRO A 111 -18.63 11.96 1.34
C PRO A 111 -19.38 13.28 1.41
N GLY A 112 -20.56 13.31 2.02
CA GLY A 112 -21.30 14.54 2.27
C GLY A 112 -20.48 15.52 3.11
N ALA A 113 -19.96 15.07 4.26
CA ALA A 113 -19.19 15.93 5.15
C ALA A 113 -17.79 16.31 4.63
N TYR A 114 -17.11 15.39 3.93
CA TYR A 114 -15.68 15.56 3.63
C TYR A 114 -15.37 15.85 2.16
N VAL A 115 -16.25 15.50 1.22
CA VAL A 115 -16.01 15.66 -0.22
C VAL A 115 -16.94 16.70 -0.83
N PHE A 116 -18.26 16.57 -0.62
CA PHE A 116 -19.26 17.38 -1.31
C PHE A 116 -19.82 18.54 -0.48
N GLY A 117 -19.41 18.66 0.79
CA GLY A 117 -19.76 19.75 1.69
C GLY A 117 -21.15 19.66 2.33
N SER A 118 -22.05 18.81 1.82
CA SER A 118 -23.33 18.50 2.45
C SER A 118 -23.84 17.09 2.07
N PRO A 119 -24.59 16.40 2.93
CA PRO A 119 -25.26 15.14 2.59
C PRO A 119 -26.21 15.27 1.40
N GLU A 120 -26.88 16.42 1.25
CA GLU A 120 -27.84 16.69 0.18
C GLU A 120 -27.14 16.79 -1.18
N ALA A 121 -25.97 17.46 -1.23
CA ALA A 121 -25.16 17.51 -2.44
C ALA A 121 -24.67 16.10 -2.82
N TYR A 122 -24.27 15.30 -1.83
CA TYR A 122 -23.84 13.92 -2.10
C TYR A 122 -24.98 13.02 -2.59
N ALA A 123 -26.20 13.21 -2.12
CA ALA A 123 -27.35 12.41 -2.54
C ALA A 123 -27.66 12.52 -4.05
N GLN A 124 -27.20 13.59 -4.71
CA GLN A 124 -27.34 13.80 -6.15
C GLN A 124 -26.19 13.20 -6.97
N ILE A 125 -25.15 12.68 -6.32
CA ILE A 125 -23.98 12.11 -6.98
C ILE A 125 -24.29 10.68 -7.42
N ASP A 126 -24.04 10.37 -8.69
CA ASP A 126 -24.04 8.99 -9.15
C ASP A 126 -22.88 8.23 -8.50
N THR A 127 -23.25 7.28 -7.65
CA THR A 127 -22.31 6.42 -6.91
C THR A 127 -22.11 5.07 -7.59
N SER A 128 -22.72 4.84 -8.76
CA SER A 128 -22.50 3.64 -9.54
C SER A 128 -21.15 3.70 -10.27
N PHE A 129 -20.51 2.54 -10.42
CA PHE A 129 -19.26 2.44 -11.14
C PHE A 129 -19.01 1.02 -11.65
N LEU A 130 -18.85 0.87 -12.96
CA LEU A 130 -18.69 -0.43 -13.62
C LEU A 130 -19.84 -1.40 -13.29
N TRP A 131 -19.58 -2.47 -12.54
CA TRP A 131 -20.59 -3.44 -12.09
C TRP A 131 -21.18 -3.10 -10.71
N LEU A 132 -20.70 -2.03 -10.06
CA LEU A 132 -21.12 -1.64 -8.72
C LEU A 132 -22.29 -0.68 -8.80
N SER A 133 -23.37 -0.99 -8.09
CA SER A 133 -24.51 -0.08 -7.95
C SER A 133 -24.23 1.08 -6.98
N ASN A 134 -23.29 0.91 -6.05
CA ASN A 134 -22.95 1.95 -5.07
C ASN A 134 -21.53 1.75 -4.51
N LEU A 135 -20.68 2.78 -4.63
CA LEU A 135 -19.29 2.79 -4.16
C LEU A 135 -19.12 2.75 -2.62
N ASN A 136 -20.19 3.03 -1.86
CA ASN A 136 -20.19 2.96 -0.40
C ASN A 136 -20.48 1.55 0.14
N GLN A 137 -20.96 0.65 -0.74
CA GLN A 137 -21.26 -0.73 -0.37
C GLN A 137 -20.04 -1.62 -0.53
N VAL A 138 -20.06 -2.75 0.18
CA VAL A 138 -19.03 -3.78 0.08
C VAL A 138 -19.28 -4.58 -1.19
N ASP A 139 -18.28 -4.67 -2.06
CA ASP A 139 -18.33 -5.59 -3.19
C ASP A 139 -18.13 -7.03 -2.67
N PRO A 140 -18.99 -7.98 -3.08
CA PRO A 140 -18.98 -9.32 -2.49
C PRO A 140 -17.78 -10.18 -2.94
N TRP A 141 -17.21 -9.92 -4.13
CA TRP A 141 -16.26 -10.85 -4.75
C TRP A 141 -15.19 -10.21 -5.63
N ILE A 142 -15.57 -9.44 -6.64
CA ILE A 142 -14.65 -8.97 -7.69
C ILE A 142 -13.57 -8.06 -7.08
N LEU A 143 -13.95 -7.02 -6.34
CA LEU A 143 -12.97 -6.11 -5.75
C LEU A 143 -12.12 -6.75 -4.66
N PRO A 144 -12.66 -7.54 -3.70
CA PRO A 144 -11.83 -8.27 -2.74
C PRO A 144 -10.78 -9.15 -3.42
N ILE A 145 -11.16 -9.91 -4.45
CA ILE A 145 -10.23 -10.77 -5.21
C ILE A 145 -9.15 -9.93 -5.86
N LEU A 146 -9.52 -8.85 -6.54
CA LEU A 146 -8.57 -7.93 -7.16
C LEU A 146 -7.63 -7.30 -6.13
N ALA A 147 -8.13 -6.93 -4.96
CA ALA A 147 -7.31 -6.36 -3.89
C ALA A 147 -6.28 -7.37 -3.39
N GLY A 148 -6.68 -8.63 -3.19
CA GLY A 148 -5.76 -9.72 -2.86
C GLY A 148 -4.70 -9.94 -3.95
N LEU A 149 -5.12 -10.11 -5.21
CA LEU A 149 -4.21 -10.37 -6.34
C LEU A 149 -3.22 -9.23 -6.59
N THR A 150 -3.68 -7.98 -6.53
CA THR A 150 -2.82 -6.81 -6.74
C THR A 150 -1.88 -6.57 -5.57
N THR A 151 -2.31 -6.85 -4.33
CA THR A 151 -1.41 -6.84 -3.17
C THR A 151 -0.35 -7.92 -3.30
N TYR A 152 -0.73 -9.13 -3.73
CA TYR A 152 0.20 -10.22 -3.99
C TYR A 152 1.24 -9.82 -5.06
N LEU A 153 0.78 -9.27 -6.18
CA LEU A 153 1.64 -8.76 -7.24
C LEU A 153 2.61 -7.69 -6.72
N SER A 154 2.13 -6.72 -5.94
CA SER A 154 2.98 -5.71 -5.31
C SER A 154 4.03 -6.35 -4.39
N SER A 155 3.62 -7.25 -3.49
CA SER A 155 4.53 -7.93 -2.56
C SER A 155 5.63 -8.73 -3.27
N ILE A 156 5.33 -9.49 -4.32
CA ILE A 156 6.35 -10.27 -5.03
C ILE A 156 7.36 -9.41 -5.79
N THR A 157 6.98 -8.18 -6.19
CA THR A 157 7.91 -7.24 -6.82
C THR A 157 8.83 -6.56 -5.79
N MET A 158 8.39 -6.48 -4.53
CA MET A 158 9.16 -5.91 -3.43
C MET A 158 10.07 -6.92 -2.75
N SER A 159 9.68 -8.19 -2.65
CA SER A 159 10.42 -9.22 -1.93
C SER A 159 11.37 -10.02 -2.83
N ALA A 160 12.68 -9.76 -2.72
CA ALA A 160 13.72 -10.49 -3.46
C ALA A 160 14.01 -11.91 -2.92
N ASN A 161 13.70 -12.19 -1.64
CA ASN A 161 14.02 -13.47 -1.01
C ASN A 161 12.80 -14.08 -0.32
N LYS A 162 12.23 -15.14 -0.91
CA LYS A 162 11.01 -15.81 -0.43
C LYS A 162 11.25 -16.85 0.69
N THR A 163 12.49 -17.02 1.14
CA THR A 163 12.85 -18.09 2.09
C THR A 163 12.67 -17.69 3.56
N ASP A 164 12.76 -16.40 3.88
CA ASP A 164 12.58 -15.90 5.25
C ASP A 164 11.08 -15.90 5.64
N GLN A 165 10.77 -16.36 6.86
CA GLN A 165 9.41 -16.46 7.39
C GLN A 165 8.71 -15.10 7.40
N SER A 166 9.43 -14.03 7.72
CA SER A 166 8.91 -12.65 7.68
C SER A 166 8.48 -12.25 6.27
N GLN A 167 9.28 -12.61 5.27
CA GLN A 167 8.98 -12.34 3.85
C GLN A 167 7.81 -13.19 3.32
N LYS A 168 7.70 -14.45 3.74
CA LYS A 168 6.55 -15.31 3.39
C LYS A 168 5.24 -14.74 3.93
N MET A 169 5.25 -14.21 5.16
CA MET A 169 4.08 -13.58 5.76
C MET A 169 3.64 -12.35 4.95
N MET A 170 4.57 -11.46 4.60
CA MET A 170 4.25 -10.28 3.78
C MET A 170 3.83 -10.66 2.34
N THR A 171 4.40 -11.73 1.79
CA THR A 171 4.12 -12.15 0.40
C THR A 171 2.80 -12.88 0.27
N TYR A 172 2.43 -13.77 1.19
CA TYR A 172 1.25 -14.62 1.04
C TYR A 172 0.14 -14.30 2.03
N PHE A 173 0.49 -14.15 3.31
CA PHE A 173 -0.51 -13.91 4.35
C PHE A 173 -1.15 -12.52 4.21
N PHE A 174 -0.35 -11.49 3.94
CA PHE A 174 -0.86 -10.12 3.82
C PHE A 174 -1.89 -9.95 2.67
N PRO A 175 -1.67 -10.46 1.44
CA PRO A 175 -2.71 -10.46 0.40
C PRO A 175 -4.01 -11.17 0.79
N VAL A 176 -3.92 -12.33 1.45
CA VAL A 176 -5.10 -13.08 1.93
C VAL A 176 -5.85 -12.27 2.98
N MET A 177 -5.11 -11.62 3.89
CA MET A 177 -5.68 -10.73 4.89
C MET A 177 -6.41 -9.54 4.24
N ILE A 178 -5.80 -8.90 3.23
CA ILE A 178 -6.44 -7.79 2.49
C ILE A 178 -7.72 -8.24 1.78
N PHE A 179 -7.72 -9.41 1.13
CA PHE A 179 -8.93 -10.00 0.55
C PHE A 179 -10.02 -10.16 1.63
N ALA A 180 -9.70 -10.78 2.74
CA ALA A 180 -10.65 -11.10 3.79
C ALA A 180 -11.16 -9.84 4.54
N MET A 181 -10.31 -8.82 4.73
CA MET A 181 -10.72 -7.51 5.25
C MET A 181 -11.63 -6.77 4.26
N SER A 182 -11.28 -6.76 2.98
CA SER A 182 -12.10 -6.12 1.94
C SER A 182 -13.48 -6.76 1.85
N LYS A 183 -13.55 -8.08 2.00
CA LYS A 183 -14.80 -8.84 2.02
C LYS A 183 -15.58 -8.71 3.35
N GLY A 184 -14.93 -8.34 4.44
CA GLY A 184 -15.57 -8.22 5.76
C GLY A 184 -15.65 -9.52 6.55
N VAL A 185 -14.77 -10.49 6.26
CA VAL A 185 -14.76 -11.81 6.92
C VAL A 185 -14.48 -11.72 8.44
N PHE A 186 -13.76 -10.69 8.87
CA PHE A 186 -13.26 -10.58 10.26
C PHE A 186 -14.04 -9.62 11.16
N PHE A 187 -14.94 -8.80 10.62
CA PHE A 187 -15.60 -7.73 11.38
C PHE A 187 -17.13 -7.82 11.28
N PRO A 188 -17.84 -7.94 12.42
CA PRO A 188 -19.29 -7.78 12.44
C PRO A 188 -19.61 -6.31 12.14
N GLY A 189 -20.08 -6.03 10.92
CA GLY A 189 -20.27 -4.65 10.43
C GLY A 189 -19.85 -4.42 8.98
N GLY A 190 -19.26 -5.42 8.32
CA GLY A 190 -19.03 -5.43 6.88
C GLY A 190 -17.60 -5.07 6.47
N GLY A 191 -17.25 -5.46 5.24
CA GLY A 191 -15.97 -5.17 4.61
C GLY A 191 -15.76 -3.70 4.27
N PHE A 192 -14.70 -3.42 3.53
CA PHE A 192 -14.43 -2.05 3.12
C PHE A 192 -15.38 -1.60 2.00
N PRO A 193 -15.82 -0.33 2.01
CA PRO A 193 -16.56 0.25 0.89
C PRO A 193 -15.80 0.08 -0.43
N ALA A 194 -16.51 -0.20 -1.51
CA ALA A 194 -15.93 -0.46 -2.82
C ALA A 194 -14.99 0.66 -3.29
N GLY A 195 -15.30 1.94 -3.01
CA GLY A 195 -14.40 3.05 -3.31
C GLY A 195 -13.03 2.96 -2.63
N VAL A 196 -13.00 2.48 -1.37
CA VAL A 196 -11.75 2.26 -0.62
C VAL A 196 -10.96 1.11 -1.24
N VAL A 197 -11.65 0.04 -1.65
CA VAL A 197 -11.01 -1.12 -2.26
C VAL A 197 -10.48 -0.79 -3.66
N ILE A 198 -11.19 0.02 -4.45
CA ILE A 198 -10.69 0.54 -5.75
C ILE A 198 -9.40 1.33 -5.54
N TYR A 199 -9.38 2.25 -4.57
CA TYR A 199 -8.17 2.97 -4.22
C TYR A 199 -7.02 2.01 -3.88
N TRP A 200 -7.29 0.97 -3.09
CA TRP A 200 -6.28 -0.02 -2.70
C TRP A 200 -5.72 -0.78 -3.91
N VAL A 201 -6.59 -1.23 -4.80
CA VAL A 201 -6.24 -1.96 -6.04
C VAL A 201 -5.34 -1.08 -6.92
N VAL A 202 -5.76 0.15 -7.21
CA VAL A 202 -5.00 1.08 -8.05
C VAL A 202 -3.67 1.44 -7.39
N SER A 203 -3.67 1.67 -6.08
CA SER A 203 -2.47 1.95 -5.28
C SER A 203 -1.46 0.80 -5.36
N SER A 204 -1.92 -0.44 -5.22
CA SER A 204 -1.07 -1.65 -5.24
C SER A 204 -0.51 -1.91 -6.65
N LEU A 205 -1.33 -1.69 -7.69
CA LEU A 205 -0.87 -1.76 -9.08
C LEU A 205 0.19 -0.70 -9.38
N PHE A 206 -0.06 0.55 -8.99
CA PHE A 206 0.92 1.61 -9.15
C PHE A 206 2.24 1.26 -8.46
N GLN A 207 2.17 0.75 -7.23
CA GLN A 207 3.34 0.33 -6.48
C GLN A 207 4.11 -0.79 -7.17
N ALA A 208 3.42 -1.82 -7.69
CA ALA A 208 4.05 -2.90 -8.44
C ALA A 208 4.74 -2.39 -9.71
N VAL A 209 4.05 -1.54 -10.49
CA VAL A 209 4.60 -0.92 -11.71
C VAL A 209 5.83 -0.07 -11.38
N GLN A 210 5.70 0.80 -10.37
CA GLN A 210 6.78 1.66 -9.90
C GLN A 210 8.01 0.83 -9.50
N GLN A 211 7.80 -0.23 -8.70
CA GLN A 211 8.86 -1.13 -8.24
C GLN A 211 9.56 -1.82 -9.42
N ILE A 212 8.80 -2.33 -10.39
CA ILE A 212 9.33 -2.99 -11.60
C ILE A 212 10.18 -2.01 -12.43
N LEU A 213 9.71 -0.79 -12.62
CA LEU A 213 10.40 0.24 -13.41
C LEU A 213 11.71 0.69 -12.75
N ILE A 214 11.78 0.68 -11.42
CA ILE A 214 12.95 1.17 -10.68
C ILE A 214 13.99 0.09 -10.41
N THR A 215 13.56 -1.16 -10.17
CA THR A 215 14.50 -2.25 -9.85
C THR A 215 15.17 -2.88 -11.07
N LYS A 216 14.48 -2.98 -12.21
CA LYS A 216 15.04 -3.57 -13.46
C LYS A 216 16.29 -2.83 -13.99
N PRO A 217 16.33 -1.48 -14.07
CA PRO A 217 17.52 -0.76 -14.54
C PRO A 217 18.70 -0.85 -13.58
N TYR A 218 18.47 -0.85 -12.26
CA TYR A 218 19.56 -0.94 -11.28
C TYR A 218 20.27 -2.30 -11.34
N ALA A 219 19.55 -3.40 -11.56
CA ALA A 219 20.16 -4.73 -11.70
C ALA A 219 21.14 -4.78 -12.90
N LYS A 220 20.74 -4.24 -14.05
CA LYS A 220 21.58 -4.17 -15.27
C LYS A 220 22.84 -3.31 -15.08
N LEU A 221 22.75 -2.21 -14.34
CA LEU A 221 23.92 -1.34 -14.09
C LEU A 221 24.98 -2.04 -13.23
N LYS A 222 24.56 -2.91 -12.29
CA LYS A 222 25.46 -3.67 -11.42
C LYS A 222 26.14 -4.83 -12.16
N GLU A 223 25.43 -5.45 -13.12
CA GLU A 223 25.97 -6.51 -13.98
C GLU A 223 26.99 -5.98 -15.01
N GLY A 224 26.87 -4.73 -15.46
CA GLY A 224 27.86 -4.09 -16.34
C GLY A 224 29.07 -3.48 -15.64
N SER A 225 29.12 -3.50 -14.31
CA SER A 225 30.21 -2.96 -13.49
C SER A 225 31.06 -4.03 -12.79
N ASN A 226 30.75 -5.32 -13.01
CA ASN A 226 31.54 -6.47 -12.60
C ASN A 226 32.22 -7.10 -13.82
#